data_AF-A0A819PN13-F1
#
_entry.id   AF-A0A819PN13-F1
#
_cell.length_a   1.000
_cell.length_b   1.000
_cell.length_c   1.000
_cell.angle_alpha   90.00
_cell.angle_beta   90.00
_cell.angle_gamma   90.00
#
_symmetry.space_group_name_H-M   'P 1'
#
loop_
_entity.id
_entity.type
_entity.pdbx_description
1 polymer ?
#
loop_
_entity_poly.entity_id
_entity_poly.type
_entity_poly.pdbx_seq_one_letter_code
_entity_poly.pdbx_strand_id
1 'polypeptide(L)' 'MLITQKIDTPEYRTLLTPNLLKLAEIFKANKYELRVAGGAVRDILMGINPHDVDFATTATPEQVKQMLTKENIR' A
#
# COMPACT_ATOMS: atom_id res chain seq x y z
N MET A 1 -22.86 -15.39 -8.24
CA MET A 1 -21.47 -14.96 -8.55
C MET A 1 -21.41 -13.46 -8.36
N LEU A 2 -20.59 -12.97 -7.42
CA LEU A 2 -20.43 -11.53 -7.19
C LEU A 2 -19.44 -10.97 -8.20
N ILE A 3 -19.84 -9.93 -8.94
CA ILE A 3 -18.94 -9.17 -9.82
C ILE A 3 -18.57 -7.90 -9.05
N THR A 4 -17.26 -7.67 -8.87
CA THR A 4 -16.74 -6.47 -8.21
C THR A 4 -15.89 -5.68 -9.18
N GLN A 5 -16.01 -4.35 -9.12
CA GLN A 5 -15.13 -3.46 -9.86
C GLN A 5 -13.82 -3.28 -9.11
N LYS A 6 -12.71 -3.19 -9.86
CA LYS A 6 -11.37 -2.87 -9.35
C LYS A 6 -10.80 -1.73 -10.17
N ILE A 7 -9.99 -0.91 -9.52
CA ILE A 7 -9.23 0.16 -10.19
C ILE A 7 -8.03 -0.49 -10.87
N ASP A 8 -7.87 -0.23 -12.18
CA ASP A 8 -6.71 -0.62 -12.96
C ASP A 8 -6.40 0.48 -13.98
N THR A 9 -5.82 1.58 -13.49
CA THR A 9 -5.45 2.75 -14.31
C THR A 9 -3.93 2.89 -14.40
N PRO A 10 -3.39 3.66 -15.38
CA PRO A 10 -1.96 3.95 -15.45
C PRO A 10 -1.41 4.54 -14.13
N GLU A 11 -2.16 5.44 -13.50
CA GLU A 11 -1.79 6.10 -12.24
C GLU A 11 -1.70 5.09 -11.11
N TYR A 12 -2.67 4.17 -11.01
CA TYR A 12 -2.61 3.07 -10.03
C TYR A 12 -1.39 2.17 -10.27
N ARG A 13 -1.09 1.83 -11.53
CA ARG A 13 0.05 0.95 -11.86
C ARG A 13 1.39 1.55 -11.48
N THR A 14 1.52 2.88 -11.41
CA THR A 14 2.74 3.53 -10.91
C THR A 14 3.10 3.13 -9.47
N LEU A 15 2.11 2.71 -8.67
CA LEU A 15 2.33 2.23 -7.30
C LEU A 15 2.92 0.82 -7.24
N LEU A 16 2.91 0.05 -8.32
CA LEU A 16 3.33 -1.35 -8.35
C LEU A 16 4.86 -1.50 -8.49
N THR A 17 5.61 -0.68 -7.75
CA THR A 17 7.07 -0.76 -7.74
C THR A 17 7.54 -1.99 -6.95
N PRO A 18 8.74 -2.55 -7.24
CA PRO A 18 9.26 -3.70 -6.49
C PRO A 18 9.33 -3.47 -4.97
N ASN A 19 9.66 -2.25 -4.54
CA ASN A 19 9.76 -1.91 -3.12
C ASN A 19 8.39 -1.88 -2.44
N LEU A 20 7.37 -1.30 -3.10
CA LEU A 20 6.01 -1.27 -2.55
C LEU A 20 5.37 -2.65 -2.53
N LEU A 21 5.63 -3.47 -3.55
CA LEU A 21 5.22 -4.87 -3.56
C LEU A 21 5.87 -5.67 -2.43
N LYS A 22 7.18 -5.48 -2.19
CA LYS A 22 7.87 -6.09 -1.05
C LYS A 22 7.26 -5.65 0.29
N LEU A 23 6.98 -4.36 0.44
CA LEU A 23 6.34 -3.82 1.64
C LEU A 23 4.96 -4.47 1.86
N ALA A 24 4.12 -4.55 0.83
CA ALA A 24 2.80 -5.18 0.92
C ALA A 24 2.88 -6.67 1.33
N GLU A 25 3.85 -7.42 0.80
CA GLU A 25 4.04 -8.83 1.18
C GLU A 25 4.51 -8.99 2.63
N ILE A 26 5.33 -8.08 3.17
CA ILE A 26 5.72 -8.08 4.59
C ILE A 26 4.50 -7.93 5.50
N PHE A 27 3.63 -6.97 5.21
CA PHE A 27 2.41 -6.74 6.01
C PHE A 27 1.46 -7.94 5.93
N LYS A 28 1.27 -8.49 4.73
CA LYS A 28 0.45 -9.67 4.48
C LYS A 28 0.98 -10.92 5.21
N ALA A 29 2.29 -11.17 5.17
CA ALA A 29 2.92 -12.29 5.88
C ALA A 29 2.72 -12.19 7.41
N ASN A 30 2.67 -10.97 7.94
CA ASN A 30 2.41 -10.70 9.35
C ASN A 30 0.92 -10.53 9.68
N LYS A 31 0.01 -10.79 8.72
CA LYS A 31 -1.46 -10.74 8.88
C LYS A 31 -2.01 -9.36 9.26
N TYR A 32 -1.37 -8.30 8.78
CA TYR A 32 -1.88 -6.94 8.85
C TYR A 32 -2.31 -6.45 7.48
N GLU A 33 -3.35 -5.62 7.44
CA GLU A 33 -3.77 -4.96 6.22
C GLU A 33 -2.87 -3.76 5.94
N LEU A 34 -2.57 -3.52 4.67
CA LEU A 34 -1.91 -2.31 4.19
C LEU A 34 -2.74 -1.75 3.03
N ARG A 35 -3.14 -0.48 3.12
CA ARG A 35 -4.00 0.18 2.13
C ARG A 35 -3.42 1.54 1.78
N VAL A 36 -3.60 1.97 0.54
CA VAL A 36 -3.34 3.37 0.14
C VAL A 36 -4.41 4.26 0.76
N ALA A 37 -4.01 5.42 1.28
CA ALA A 37 -4.88 6.34 1.98
C ALA A 37 -4.74 7.77 1.46
N GLY A 38 -5.68 8.64 1.87
CA GLY A 38 -5.54 10.08 1.71
C GLY A 38 -5.49 10.57 0.26
N GLY A 39 -4.58 11.52 0.02
CA GLY A 39 -4.46 12.23 -1.26
C GLY A 39 -4.16 11.30 -2.44
N ALA A 40 -3.38 10.25 -2.23
CA ALA A 40 -3.04 9.30 -3.29
C ALA A 40 -4.27 8.59 -3.86
N VAL A 41 -5.26 8.25 -3.03
CA VAL A 41 -6.51 7.65 -3.49
C VAL A 41 -7.29 8.65 -4.34
N ARG A 42 -7.40 9.91 -3.89
CA ARG A 42 -8.08 10.97 -4.63
C ARG A 42 -7.43 11.18 -6.00
N ASP A 43 -6.10 11.29 -6.04
CA ASP A 43 -5.37 11.61 -7.27
C ASP A 43 -5.53 10.48 -8.31
N ILE A 44 -5.43 9.21 -7.90
CA ILE A 44 -5.71 8.05 -8.78
C ILE A 44 -7.13 8.11 -9.35
N LEU A 45 -8.13 8.41 -8.52
CA LEU A 45 -9.52 8.52 -8.96
C LEU A 45 -9.76 9.72 -9.90
N MET A 46 -8.89 10.73 -9.87
CA MET A 46 -8.90 11.89 -10.77
C MET A 46 -8.04 11.70 -12.04
N GLY A 47 -7.37 10.56 -12.20
CA GLY A 47 -6.42 10.35 -13.30
C GLY A 47 -5.16 11.21 -13.17
N ILE A 48 -4.78 11.55 -11.94
CA ILE A 48 -3.56 12.30 -11.61
C ILE A 48 -2.57 11.33 -10.96
N ASN A 49 -1.31 11.35 -11.41
CA ASN A 49 -0.27 10.58 -10.75
C ASN A 49 -0.03 11.12 -9.34
N PRO A 50 -0.16 10.29 -8.29
CA PRO A 50 0.10 10.72 -6.92
C PRO A 50 1.60 11.01 -6.75
N HIS A 51 1.94 12.20 -6.24
CA HIS A 51 3.33 12.55 -5.96
C HIS A 51 3.83 11.94 -4.64
N ASP A 52 2.97 11.96 -3.61
CA ASP A 52 3.22 11.36 -2.30
C ASP A 52 2.18 10.25 -2.05
N VAL A 53 2.64 9.11 -1.51
CA VAL A 53 1.79 7.94 -1.28
C VAL A 53 1.74 7.64 0.22
N ASP A 54 0.60 7.95 0.82
CA ASP A 54 0.31 7.60 2.20
C ASP A 54 -0.28 6.20 2.31
N PHE A 55 0.19 5.44 3.30
CA PHE A 55 -0.34 4.13 3.63
C PHE A 55 -1.02 4.13 5.01
N ALA A 56 -2.10 3.37 5.12
CA ALA A 56 -2.75 3.06 6.39
C ALA A 56 -2.69 1.55 6.64
N THR A 57 -2.55 1.17 7.91
CA THR A 57 -2.46 -0.22 8.33
C THR A 57 -3.22 -0.47 9.64
N THR A 58 -3.62 -1.71 9.86
CA THR A 58 -4.18 -2.17 11.14
C THR A 58 -3.10 -2.46 12.19
N ALA A 59 -1.82 -2.53 11.80
CA ALA A 59 -0.71 -2.69 12.72
C ALA A 59 -0.48 -1.42 13.56
N THR A 60 -0.14 -1.60 14.84
CA THR A 60 0.31 -0.48 15.69
C THR A 60 1.71 -0.01 15.28
N PRO A 61 2.13 1.22 15.64
CA PRO A 61 3.47 1.71 15.35
C PRO A 61 4.59 0.76 15.82
N GLU A 62 4.42 0.15 16.99
CA GLU A 62 5.39 -0.79 17.55
C GLU A 62 5.45 -2.11 16.79
N GLN A 63 4.31 -2.61 16.29
CA GLN A 63 4.27 -3.79 15.42
C GLN A 63 4.96 -3.50 14.09
N VAL A 64 4.73 -2.32 13.48
CA VAL A 64 5.40 -1.91 12.25
C VAL A 64 6.93 -1.90 12.44
N LYS A 65 7.42 -1.24 13.50
CA LYS A 65 8.86 -1.21 13.81
C LYS A 65 9.45 -2.62 13.93
N GLN A 66 8.76 -3.52 14.64
CA GLN A 66 9.22 -4.90 14.82
C GLN A 66 9.27 -5.68 13.50
N MET A 67 8.26 -5.53 12.64
CA MET A 67 8.21 -6.20 11.34
C MET A 67 9.36 -5.73 10.44
N LEU A 68 9.53 -4.43 10.30
CA LEU A 68 10.56 -3.87 9.41
C LEU A 68 11.98 -4.18 9.91
N THR A 69 12.20 -4.13 11.23
CA THR A 69 13.50 -4.51 11.83
C THR A 69 13.86 -5.96 11.55
N LYS A 70 12.91 -6.89 11.64
CA LYS A 70 13.14 -8.32 11.31
C LYS A 70 13.55 -8.54 9.86
N GLU A 71 13.00 -7.73 8.96
CA GLU A 71 13.30 -7.75 7.52
C GLU A 71 14.56 -6.95 7.15
N ASN A 72 15.27 -6.40 8.15
CA ASN A 72 16.42 -5.49 7.97
C ASN A 72 16.09 -4.25 7.11
N ILE A 73 14.86 -3.76 7.22
CA ILE A 73 14.38 -2.53 6.58
C ILE A 73 14.33 -1.43 7.65
N ARG A 74 14.93 -0.28 7.35
CA ARG A 74 14.98 0.90 8.23
C ARG A 74 14.24 2.07 7.62
#